data_AF-A0A4Q3RZ87-F1
#
_entry.id   AF-A0A4Q3RZ87-F1
#
_cell.length_a   1.000
_cell.length_b   1.000
_cell.length_c   1.000
_cell.angle_alpha   90.00
_cell.angle_beta   90.00
_cell.angle_gamma   90.00
#
_symmetry.space_group_name_H-M   'P 1'
#
loop_
_entity.id
_entity.type
_entity.pdbx_description
1 polymer ?
#
loop_
_entity_poly.entity_id
_entity_poly.type
_entity_poly.pdbx_seq_one_letter_code
_entity_poly.pdbx_strand_id
1 'polypeptide(L)'
;MTPTVSELLLGNFIALMEPPPPEALGDFMAGKVAVTGMIAMLAAQEAERGAEARLWENAAIRDLLTQGGAAIPDDAATETDFSIGGLDRVNASLRRALIALHTAVEETGDRTLDHAILRFYVKSADMRRLDMPPMPGT
;
A
#
# COMPACT_ATOMS: atom_id res chain seq x y z
N MET A 1 9.66 8.13 5.84
CA MET A 1 8.66 7.16 6.32
C MET A 1 7.37 7.42 5.57
N THR A 2 6.68 6.36 5.15
CA THR A 2 5.33 6.46 4.58
C THR A 2 4.33 6.36 5.73
N PRO A 3 3.43 7.34 5.94
CA PRO A 3 2.47 7.30 7.04
C PRO A 3 1.48 6.14 6.84
N THR A 4 1.10 5.51 7.95
CA THR A 4 0.03 4.50 8.00
C THR A 4 -1.35 5.15 7.88
N VAL A 5 -2.35 4.36 7.50
CA VAL A 5 -3.76 4.80 7.46
C VAL A 5 -4.21 5.37 8.81
N SER A 6 -3.83 4.71 9.91
CA SER A 6 -4.15 5.15 11.26
C SER A 6 -3.54 6.52 11.58
N GLU A 7 -2.28 6.76 11.17
CA GLU A 7 -1.62 8.05 11.34
C GLU A 7 -2.29 9.16 10.52
N LEU A 8 -2.71 8.85 9.28
CA LEU A 8 -3.45 9.79 8.43
C LEU A 8 -4.81 10.17 9.03
N LEU A 9 -5.55 9.18 9.55
CA LEU A 9 -6.85 9.42 10.19
C LEU A 9 -6.72 10.20 11.50
N LEU A 10 -5.69 9.93 12.30
CA LEU A 10 -5.41 10.71 13.49
C LEU A 10 -5.01 12.15 13.14
N GLY A 11 -4.21 12.33 12.09
CA GLY A 11 -3.86 13.65 11.56
C GLY A 11 -5.09 14.45 11.11
N ASN A 12 -6.03 13.81 10.41
CA ASN A 12 -7.33 14.41 10.07
C ASN A 12 -8.10 14.88 11.30
N PHE A 13 -8.18 14.04 12.34
CA PHE A 13 -8.85 14.40 13.58
C PHE A 13 -8.21 15.62 14.25
N ILE A 14 -6.87 15.61 14.40
CA ILE A 14 -6.12 16.73 14.98
C ILE A 14 -6.34 18.01 14.16
N ALA A 15 -6.29 17.90 12.83
CA ALA A 15 -6.53 19.01 11.95
C ALA A 15 -7.92 19.61 12.22
N LEU A 16 -8.98 18.82 12.30
CA LEU A 16 -10.33 19.32 12.56
C LEU A 16 -10.52 19.95 13.95
N MET A 17 -9.74 19.53 14.95
CA MET A 17 -9.82 20.08 16.31
C MET A 17 -9.22 21.49 16.44
N GLU A 18 -8.31 21.87 15.54
CA GLU A 18 -7.70 23.19 15.55
C GLU A 18 -8.58 24.21 14.79
N PRO A 19 -9.19 25.20 15.48
CA PRO A 19 -10.00 26.19 14.81
C PRO A 19 -9.12 27.07 13.91
N PRO A 20 -9.56 27.40 12.68
CA PRO A 20 -8.84 28.35 11.85
C PRO A 20 -8.89 29.74 12.48
N PRO A 21 -7.96 30.64 12.12
CA PRO A 21 -8.10 32.04 12.47
C PRO A 21 -9.35 32.64 11.78
N PRO A 22 -10.01 33.66 12.37
CA PRO A 22 -11.29 34.17 11.89
C PRO A 22 -11.30 34.60 10.41
N GLU A 23 -10.19 35.13 9.93
CA GLU A 23 -9.97 35.54 8.53
C GLU A 23 -9.96 34.37 7.53
N ALA A 24 -9.82 33.13 8.01
CA ALA A 24 -9.74 31.91 7.20
C ALA A 24 -10.97 30.99 7.32
N LEU A 25 -12.08 31.46 7.91
CA LEU A 25 -13.28 30.65 8.13
C LEU A 25 -14.05 30.27 6.85
N GLY A 26 -13.81 30.95 5.73
CA GLY A 26 -14.46 30.67 4.44
C GLY A 26 -13.79 29.54 3.66
N ASP A 27 -13.16 29.88 2.54
CA ASP A 27 -12.61 28.93 1.55
C ASP A 27 -11.60 27.95 2.15
N PHE A 28 -10.79 28.39 3.11
CA PHE A 28 -9.81 27.52 3.76
C PHE A 28 -10.49 26.40 4.58
N MET A 29 -11.60 26.69 5.27
CA MET A 29 -12.35 25.65 5.98
C MET A 29 -13.04 24.68 5.02
N ALA A 30 -13.59 25.18 3.93
CA ALA A 30 -14.16 24.34 2.88
C ALA A 30 -13.09 23.38 2.31
N GLY A 31 -11.90 23.91 2.00
CA GLY A 31 -10.76 23.11 1.53
C GLY A 31 -10.27 22.08 2.56
N LYS A 32 -10.16 22.49 3.83
CA LYS A 32 -9.76 21.60 4.95
C LYS A 32 -10.73 20.43 5.11
N VAL A 33 -12.04 20.71 5.13
CA VAL A 33 -13.08 19.67 5.21
C VAL A 33 -13.05 18.76 3.98
N ALA A 34 -12.86 19.31 2.78
CA ALA A 34 -12.78 18.53 1.54
C ALA A 34 -11.60 17.54 1.56
N VAL A 35 -10.40 17.99 1.96
CA VAL A 35 -9.22 17.11 2.05
C VAL A 35 -9.41 16.05 3.13
N THR A 36 -9.94 16.42 4.31
CA THR A 36 -10.24 15.44 5.37
C THR A 36 -11.24 14.38 4.91
N GLY A 37 -12.31 14.80 4.23
CA GLY A 37 -13.30 13.88 3.65
C GLY A 37 -12.69 12.94 2.60
N MET A 38 -11.83 13.46 1.73
CA MET A 38 -11.11 12.65 0.73
C MET A 38 -10.24 11.59 1.39
N ILE A 39 -9.40 11.97 2.37
CA ILE A 39 -8.53 11.03 3.07
C ILE A 39 -9.35 9.97 3.82
N ALA A 40 -10.46 10.36 4.47
CA ALA A 40 -11.34 9.42 5.15
C ALA A 40 -11.96 8.39 4.18
N MET A 41 -12.36 8.82 2.98
CA MET A 41 -12.90 7.92 1.96
C MET A 41 -11.83 6.96 1.41
N LEU A 42 -10.61 7.44 1.16
CA LEU A 42 -9.49 6.60 0.74
C LEU A 42 -9.12 5.58 1.83
N ALA A 43 -9.12 6.00 3.09
CA ALA A 43 -8.89 5.11 4.23
C ALA A 43 -9.98 4.04 4.36
N ALA A 44 -11.24 4.36 4.05
CA ALA A 44 -12.32 3.37 4.04
C ALA A 44 -12.10 2.30 2.96
N GLN A 45 -11.67 2.67 1.76
CA GLN A 45 -11.32 1.70 0.71
C GLN A 45 -10.18 0.77 1.15
N GLU A 46 -9.16 1.32 1.80
CA GLU A 46 -8.03 0.56 2.32
C GLU A 46 -8.43 -0.37 3.49
N ALA A 47 -9.39 0.03 4.32
CA ALA A 47 -9.93 -0.82 5.37
C ALA A 47 -10.68 -2.04 4.81
N GLU A 48 -11.45 -1.86 3.74
CA GLU A 48 -12.22 -2.95 3.12
C GLU A 48 -11.35 -3.90 2.29
N ARG A 49 -10.40 -3.38 1.51
CA ARG A 49 -9.65 -4.15 0.50
C ARG A 49 -8.16 -4.33 0.79
N GLY A 50 -7.59 -3.52 1.69
CA GLY A 50 -6.15 -3.47 1.92
C GLY A 50 -5.59 -4.80 2.40
N ALA A 51 -6.24 -5.44 3.37
CA ALA A 51 -5.77 -6.70 3.94
C ALA A 51 -5.73 -7.83 2.89
N GLU A 52 -6.79 -7.96 2.10
CA GLU A 52 -6.88 -8.94 1.01
C GLU A 52 -5.76 -8.73 -0.01
N ALA A 53 -5.52 -7.47 -0.42
CA ALA A 53 -4.46 -7.14 -1.36
C ALA A 53 -3.07 -7.55 -0.83
N ARG A 54 -2.73 -7.27 0.44
CA ARG A 54 -1.44 -7.69 1.03
C ARG A 54 -1.31 -9.19 1.17
N LEU A 55 -2.36 -9.89 1.61
CA LEU A 55 -2.33 -11.35 1.74
C LEU A 55 -2.08 -12.01 0.39
N TRP A 56 -2.80 -11.56 -0.64
CA TRP A 56 -2.58 -12.03 -2.01
C TRP A 56 -1.15 -11.73 -2.48
N GLU A 57 -0.64 -10.52 -2.27
CA GLU A 57 0.71 -10.16 -2.68
C GLU A 57 1.77 -11.00 -1.97
N ASN A 58 1.67 -11.16 -0.65
CA ASN A 58 2.66 -11.90 0.12
C ASN A 58 2.70 -13.36 -0.31
N ALA A 59 1.53 -13.98 -0.54
CA ALA A 59 1.44 -15.32 -1.10
C ALA A 59 2.08 -15.39 -2.50
N ALA A 60 1.71 -14.48 -3.40
CA ALA A 60 2.23 -14.45 -4.76
C ALA A 60 3.75 -14.24 -4.83
N ILE A 61 4.32 -13.40 -3.95
CA ILE A 61 5.77 -13.21 -3.88
C ILE A 61 6.45 -14.48 -3.39
N ARG A 62 5.92 -15.16 -2.36
CA ARG A 62 6.48 -16.45 -1.90
C ARG A 62 6.49 -17.49 -3.00
N ASP A 63 5.43 -17.55 -3.80
CA ASP A 63 5.35 -18.46 -4.96
C ASP A 63 6.41 -18.14 -6.01
N LEU A 64 6.63 -16.86 -6.33
CA LEU A 64 7.67 -16.42 -7.27
C LEU A 64 9.08 -16.71 -6.75
N LEU A 65 9.34 -16.47 -5.46
CA LEU A 65 10.61 -16.80 -4.81
C LEU A 65 10.87 -18.32 -4.88
N THR A 66 9.86 -19.13 -4.58
CA THR A 66 9.94 -20.59 -4.67
C THR A 66 10.23 -21.05 -6.10
N GLN A 67 9.53 -20.49 -7.10
CA GLN A 67 9.76 -20.79 -8.52
C GLN A 67 11.19 -20.43 -8.97
N GLY A 68 11.72 -19.31 -8.49
CA GLY A 68 13.08 -18.87 -8.76
C GLY A 68 14.17 -19.54 -7.91
N GLY A 69 13.81 -20.47 -7.02
CA GLY A 69 14.74 -21.10 -6.08
C GLY A 69 15.37 -20.11 -5.07
N ALA A 70 14.76 -18.95 -4.86
CA ALA A 70 15.22 -17.95 -3.91
C ALA A 70 14.71 -18.26 -2.50
N ALA A 71 15.53 -17.96 -1.49
CA ALA A 71 15.15 -18.14 -0.10
C ALA A 71 14.06 -17.13 0.31
N ILE A 72 13.07 -17.61 1.06
CA ILE A 72 12.09 -16.74 1.73
C ILE A 72 12.75 -16.22 3.02
N PRO A 73 12.76 -14.89 3.27
CA PRO A 73 13.29 -14.34 4.52
C PRO A 73 12.59 -14.91 5.75
N ASP A 74 13.34 -15.21 6.83
CA ASP A 74 12.80 -15.82 8.06
C ASP A 74 11.68 -14.98 8.68
N ASP A 75 11.83 -13.65 8.66
CA ASP A 75 10.84 -12.68 9.18
C ASP A 75 9.56 -12.60 8.33
N ALA A 76 9.56 -13.22 7.15
CA ALA A 76 8.44 -13.30 6.23
C ALA A 76 7.96 -14.73 5.96
N ALA A 77 8.58 -15.73 6.59
CA ALA A 77 8.25 -17.14 6.38
C ALA A 77 6.84 -17.49 6.85
N THR A 78 6.38 -16.89 7.94
CA THR A 78 5.03 -17.10 8.50
C THR A 78 4.37 -15.77 8.82
N GLU A 79 3.13 -15.60 8.38
CA GLU A 79 2.27 -14.49 8.82
C GLU A 79 1.61 -14.81 10.15
N THR A 80 1.87 -13.98 11.15
CA THR A 80 1.31 -14.11 12.50
C THR A 80 0.53 -12.86 12.95
N ASP A 81 0.84 -11.70 12.36
CA ASP A 81 0.17 -10.42 12.59
C ASP A 81 -0.60 -10.02 11.32
N PHE A 82 -1.93 -10.15 11.37
CA PHE A 82 -2.84 -9.83 10.27
C PHE A 82 -3.34 -8.39 10.28
N SER A 83 -2.78 -7.53 11.15
CA SER A 83 -2.99 -6.09 11.00
C SER A 83 -2.39 -5.59 9.69
N ILE A 84 -2.94 -4.52 9.11
CA ILE A 84 -2.41 -3.90 7.88
C ILE A 84 -0.91 -3.59 8.01
N GLY A 85 -0.49 -3.06 9.17
CA GLY A 85 0.92 -2.77 9.44
C GLY A 85 1.79 -4.03 9.58
N GLY A 86 1.25 -5.13 10.12
CA GLY A 86 1.92 -6.43 10.16
C GLY A 86 2.14 -7.00 8.76
N LEU A 87 1.08 -7.00 7.96
CA LEU A 87 1.11 -7.44 6.58
C LEU A 87 2.08 -6.61 5.72
N ASP A 88 2.17 -5.29 5.95
CA ASP A 88 3.13 -4.41 5.28
C ASP A 88 4.58 -4.73 5.61
N ARG A 89 4.89 -5.06 6.88
CA ARG A 89 6.25 -5.44 7.27
C ARG A 89 6.70 -6.70 6.55
N VAL A 90 5.84 -7.72 6.52
CA VAL A 90 6.08 -8.96 5.77
C VAL A 90 6.25 -8.67 4.29
N ASN A 91 5.34 -7.89 3.70
CA ASN A 91 5.38 -7.50 2.29
C ASN A 91 6.69 -6.76 1.93
N ALA A 92 7.16 -5.86 2.81
CA ALA A 92 8.39 -5.12 2.60
C ALA A 92 9.64 -6.01 2.63
N SER A 93 9.66 -7.06 3.46
CA SER A 93 10.74 -8.06 3.46
C SER A 93 10.70 -8.89 2.17
N LEU A 94 9.52 -9.41 1.80
CA LEU A 94 9.32 -10.18 0.57
C LEU A 94 9.66 -9.39 -0.69
N ARG A 95 9.27 -8.11 -0.79
CA ARG A 95 9.59 -7.26 -1.94
C ARG A 95 11.10 -7.06 -2.13
N ARG A 96 11.87 -6.96 -1.05
CA ARG A 96 13.35 -6.88 -1.15
C ARG A 96 13.94 -8.16 -1.72
N ALA A 97 13.43 -9.32 -1.28
CA ALA A 97 13.83 -10.60 -1.85
C ALA A 97 13.42 -10.73 -3.32
N LEU A 98 12.21 -10.26 -3.69
CA LEU A 98 11.74 -10.26 -5.08
C LEU A 98 12.61 -9.38 -5.99
N ILE A 99 13.04 -8.21 -5.51
CA ILE A 99 13.96 -7.34 -6.26
C ILE A 99 15.27 -8.09 -6.54
N ALA A 100 15.85 -8.73 -5.52
CA ALA A 100 17.09 -9.50 -5.69
C ALA A 100 16.91 -10.67 -6.67
N LEU A 101 15.78 -11.38 -6.59
CA LEU A 101 15.44 -12.43 -7.56
C LEU A 101 15.33 -11.85 -8.97
N HIS A 102 14.60 -10.75 -9.14
CA HIS A 102 14.37 -10.16 -10.46
C HIS A 102 15.68 -9.72 -11.11
N THR A 103 16.59 -9.11 -10.36
CA THR A 103 17.95 -8.80 -10.84
C THR A 103 18.69 -10.05 -11.33
N ALA A 104 18.68 -11.14 -10.57
CA ALA A 104 19.34 -12.40 -10.98
C ALA A 104 18.68 -13.04 -12.22
N VAL A 105 17.36 -12.93 -12.34
CA VAL A 105 16.59 -13.40 -13.51
C VAL A 105 16.96 -12.61 -14.77
N GLU A 106 17.10 -11.29 -14.65
CA GLU A 106 17.54 -10.42 -15.75
C GLU A 106 18.98 -10.77 -16.20
N GLU A 107 19.89 -11.05 -15.26
CA GLU A 107 21.27 -11.45 -15.55
C GLU A 107 21.37 -12.81 -16.24
N THR A 108 20.56 -13.77 -15.82
CA THR A 108 20.53 -15.14 -16.38
C THR A 108 19.74 -15.23 -17.69
N GLY A 109 18.87 -14.25 -17.96
CA GLY A 109 18.04 -14.20 -19.15
C GLY A 109 16.83 -15.14 -19.12
N ASP A 110 16.37 -15.56 -17.94
CA ASP A 110 15.15 -16.37 -17.80
C ASP A 110 13.89 -15.53 -18.08
N ARG A 111 13.50 -15.49 -19.35
CA ARG A 111 12.32 -14.74 -19.82
C ARG A 111 11.00 -15.24 -19.25
N THR A 112 10.93 -16.52 -18.83
CA THR A 112 9.68 -17.07 -18.32
C THR A 112 9.38 -16.51 -16.94
N LEU A 113 10.38 -16.53 -16.07
CA LEU A 113 10.28 -15.99 -14.72
C LEU A 113 10.21 -14.45 -14.73
N ASP A 114 10.98 -13.79 -15.60
CA ASP A 114 10.89 -12.32 -15.77
C ASP A 114 9.45 -11.88 -16.10
N HIS A 115 8.84 -12.48 -17.11
CA HIS A 115 7.46 -12.17 -17.46
C HIS A 115 6.46 -12.49 -16.34
N ALA A 116 6.73 -13.51 -15.52
CA ALA A 116 5.89 -13.83 -14.37
C ALA A 116 5.96 -12.72 -13.31
N ILE A 117 7.17 -12.21 -13.02
CA ILE A 117 7.40 -11.10 -12.09
C ILE A 117 6.75 -9.80 -12.62
N LEU A 118 6.89 -9.50 -13.92
CA LEU A 118 6.27 -8.32 -14.52
C LEU A 118 4.73 -8.38 -14.45
N ARG A 119 4.12 -9.54 -14.72
CA ARG A 119 2.67 -9.74 -14.54
C ARG A 119 2.23 -9.55 -13.09
N PHE A 120 3.04 -10.00 -12.13
CA PHE A 120 2.79 -9.76 -10.72
C PHE A 120 2.78 -8.25 -10.41
N TYR A 121 3.74 -7.47 -10.90
CA TYR A 121 3.76 -6.01 -10.66
C TYR A 121 2.52 -5.30 -11.19
N VAL A 122 2.06 -5.66 -12.40
CA VAL A 122 0.84 -5.11 -12.97
C VAL A 122 -0.37 -5.42 -12.09
N LYS A 123 -0.52 -6.68 -11.65
CA LYS A 123 -1.64 -7.07 -10.80
C LYS A 123 -1.57 -6.46 -9.40
N SER A 124 -0.37 -6.35 -8.81
CA SER A 124 -0.16 -5.66 -7.53
C SER A 124 -0.55 -4.18 -7.61
N ALA A 125 -0.20 -3.50 -8.69
CA ALA A 125 -0.59 -2.11 -8.91
C ALA A 125 -2.13 -1.96 -9.03
N ASP A 126 -2.79 -2.86 -9.76
CA ASP A 126 -4.26 -2.84 -9.92
C ASP A 126 -4.98 -3.11 -8.59
N MET A 127 -4.52 -4.11 -7.82
CA MET A 127 -5.09 -4.44 -6.51
C MET A 127 -4.99 -3.29 -5.50
N ARG A 128 -3.93 -2.49 -5.57
CA ARG A 128 -3.69 -1.33 -4.70
C ARG A 128 -4.31 -0.03 -5.23
N ARG A 129 -5.07 -0.08 -6.32
CA ARG A 129 -5.69 1.13 -6.87
C ARG A 129 -6.78 1.63 -5.93
N LEU A 130 -6.64 2.88 -5.52
CA LEU A 130 -7.68 3.63 -4.82
C LEU A 130 -8.44 4.48 -5.82
N ASP A 131 -9.77 4.50 -5.71
CA ASP A 131 -10.63 5.30 -6.56
C ASP A 131 -10.78 6.69 -5.94
N MET A 132 -10.39 7.72 -6.70
CA MET A 132 -10.45 9.10 -6.24
C MET A 132 -11.90 9.56 -6.09
N PRO A 133 -12.23 10.30 -5.01
CA PRO A 133 -13.54 10.91 -4.89
C PRO A 133 -13.75 11.96 -5.98
N PRO A 134 -15.00 12.27 -6.35
CA PRO A 134 -15.28 13.47 -7.10
C PRO A 134 -14.75 14.66 -6.30
N MET A 135 -13.80 15.40 -6.87
CA MET A 135 -13.30 16.62 -6.24
C MET A 135 -14.42 17.66 -6.25
N PRO A 136 -14.67 18.38 -5.15
CA PRO A 136 -15.63 19.47 -5.15
C PRO A 136 -15.23 20.47 -6.24
N GLY A 137 -16.18 20.77 -7.14
CA GLY A 137 -15.97 21.71 -8.22
C GLY A 137 -15.61 23.09 -7.66
N THR A 138 -14.63 23.74 -8.30
CA THR A 138 -14.29 25.16 -8.08
C THR A 138 -15.45 26.06 -8.45
#